data_AF-A0A1W9IN21-F1
#
_entry.id   AF-A0A1W9IN21-F1
#
_cell.length_a   1.000
_cell.length_b   1.000
_cell.length_c   1.000
_cell.angle_alpha   90.00
_cell.angle_beta   90.00
_cell.angle_gamma   90.00
#
_symmetry.space_group_name_H-M   'P 1'
#
loop_
_entity.id
_entity.type
_entity.pdbx_description
1 polymer ?
#
loop_
_entity_poly.entity_id
_entity_poly.type
_entity_poly.pdbx_seq_one_letter_code
_entity_poly.pdbx_strand_id
1 'polypeptide(L)'
;MTAPSFMEIALKEAEKAAQNGEVPIGCVIVRDGEVIAAAGNRTIADRDPTAHAEVLAIRKAATMLGSERLAGCDLYVTLEPCAMCAGAISFARIRRLYYGAGDPKGGGVDHGGRFFSQPTCHHAPEVYPSVGEAESAAMLREFFRVRR
;
A
#
# COMPACT_ATOMS: atom_id res chain seq x y z
N MET A 1 -21.05 -15.00 9.39
CA MET A 1 -19.91 -14.05 9.42
C MET A 1 -19.26 -14.11 8.05
N THR A 2 -19.38 -13.04 7.27
CA THR A 2 -18.70 -12.91 5.97
C THR A 2 -17.19 -12.83 6.21
N ALA A 3 -16.40 -13.44 5.32
CA ALA A 3 -14.95 -13.33 5.39
C ALA A 3 -14.53 -11.85 5.29
N PRO A 4 -13.51 -11.40 6.04
CA PRO A 4 -13.07 -10.02 5.98
C PRO A 4 -12.51 -9.68 4.59
N SER A 5 -12.75 -8.47 4.11
CA SER A 5 -12.21 -7.98 2.84
C SER A 5 -10.68 -7.82 2.92
N PHE A 6 -9.99 -7.85 1.78
CA PHE A 6 -8.54 -7.64 1.76
C PHE A 6 -8.13 -6.24 2.28
N MET A 7 -8.98 -5.23 2.07
CA MET A 7 -8.74 -3.90 2.64
C MET A 7 -8.89 -3.88 4.17
N GLU A 8 -9.81 -4.66 4.74
CA GLU A 8 -9.90 -4.81 6.20
C GLU A 8 -8.63 -5.47 6.78
N ILE A 9 -7.98 -6.37 6.03
CA ILE A 9 -6.68 -6.93 6.43
C ILE A 9 -5.57 -5.87 6.34
N ALA A 10 -5.57 -5.04 5.30
CA ALA A 10 -4.65 -3.90 5.19
C ALA A 10 -4.83 -2.90 6.34
N LEU A 11 -6.08 -2.59 6.72
CA LEU A 11 -6.40 -1.74 7.87
C LEU A 11 -5.87 -2.32 9.18
N LYS A 12 -5.93 -3.64 9.39
CA LYS A 12 -5.31 -4.29 10.56
C LYS A 12 -3.79 -4.13 10.59
N GLU A 13 -3.11 -4.14 9.44
CA GLU A 13 -1.67 -3.85 9.39
C GLU A 13 -1.38 -2.36 9.68
N ALA A 14 -2.25 -1.46 9.23
CA ALA A 14 -2.16 -0.03 9.55
C ALA A 14 -2.33 0.22 11.07
N GLU A 15 -3.26 -0.48 11.72
CA GLU A 15 -3.43 -0.42 13.19
C GLU A 15 -2.17 -0.89 13.93
N LYS A 16 -1.55 -1.98 13.48
CA LYS A 16 -0.28 -2.47 14.05
C LYS A 16 0.84 -1.44 13.89
N ALA A 17 0.93 -0.78 12.72
CA ALA A 17 1.89 0.30 12.50
C ALA A 17 1.64 1.46 13.49
N ALA A 18 0.38 1.88 13.65
CA ALA A 18 -0.01 2.93 14.59
C ALA A 18 0.39 2.61 16.04
N GLN A 19 0.14 1.38 16.49
CA GLN A 19 0.50 0.89 17.83
C GLN A 19 2.01 0.91 18.07
N ASN A 20 2.81 0.73 17.02
CA ASN A 20 4.27 0.85 17.06
C ASN A 20 4.77 2.29 16.86
N GLY A 21 3.86 3.26 16.77
CA GLY A 21 4.16 4.67 16.63
C GLY A 21 4.55 5.12 15.23
N GLU A 22 4.31 4.29 14.22
CA GLU A 22 4.49 4.57 12.79
C GLU A 22 3.24 5.23 12.20
N VAL A 23 3.38 5.94 11.07
CA VAL A 23 2.22 6.45 10.33
C VAL A 23 1.32 5.26 9.94
N PRO A 24 0.00 5.30 10.19
CA PRO A 24 -0.90 4.14 10.10
C PRO A 24 -1.25 3.81 8.64
N ILE A 25 -0.31 3.21 7.94
CA ILE A 25 -0.48 2.72 6.58
C ILE A 25 -0.20 1.23 6.60
N GLY A 26 -1.10 0.48 5.97
CA GLY A 26 -1.02 -0.97 5.85
C GLY A 26 -1.26 -1.39 4.40
N CYS A 27 -0.63 -2.49 4.01
CA CYS A 27 -0.65 -3.04 2.67
C CYS A 27 -0.76 -4.56 2.72
N VAL A 28 -1.55 -5.13 1.82
CA VAL A 28 -1.57 -6.57 1.54
C VAL A 28 -1.42 -6.86 0.06
N ILE A 29 -0.79 -7.98 -0.27
CA ILE A 29 -0.68 -8.50 -1.63
C ILE A 29 -1.42 -9.83 -1.70
N VAL A 30 -2.28 -9.94 -2.69
CA VAL A 30 -3.17 -11.06 -2.92
C VAL A 30 -2.82 -11.74 -4.24
N ARG A 31 -2.82 -13.06 -4.26
CA ARG A 31 -2.68 -13.87 -5.47
C ARG A 31 -3.73 -14.97 -5.43
N ASP A 32 -4.50 -15.11 -6.51
CA ASP A 32 -5.53 -16.15 -6.65
C ASP A 32 -6.54 -16.19 -5.49
N GLY A 33 -6.85 -15.01 -4.92
CA GLY A 33 -7.78 -14.86 -3.79
C GLY A 33 -7.17 -15.09 -2.41
N GLU A 34 -5.87 -15.36 -2.33
CA GLU A 34 -5.15 -15.60 -1.07
C GLU A 34 -4.15 -14.48 -0.77
N VAL A 35 -4.07 -14.08 0.50
CA VAL A 35 -3.06 -13.10 0.95
C VAL A 35 -1.71 -13.79 1.03
N ILE A 36 -0.75 -13.36 0.21
CA ILE A 36 0.62 -13.88 0.19
C ILE A 36 1.60 -12.98 0.95
N ALA A 37 1.26 -11.70 1.15
CA ALA A 37 2.05 -10.80 1.96
C ALA A 37 1.19 -9.72 2.62
N ALA A 38 1.62 -9.29 3.80
CA ALA A 38 1.01 -8.19 4.55
C ALA A 38 2.11 -7.40 5.28
N ALA A 39 2.00 -6.08 5.32
CA ALA A 39 2.91 -5.21 6.06
C ALA A 39 2.27 -3.87 6.41
N GLY A 40 2.62 -3.32 7.56
CA GLY A 40 2.46 -1.90 7.90
C GLY A 40 3.77 -1.13 7.75
N ASN A 41 3.69 0.20 7.77
CA ASN A 41 4.87 1.07 7.79
C ASN A 41 5.84 0.72 8.93
N ARG A 42 7.15 0.83 8.67
CA ARG A 42 8.24 0.62 9.64
C ARG A 42 9.39 1.63 9.51
N THR A 43 9.10 2.80 8.95
CA THR A 43 10.11 3.82 8.64
C THR A 43 10.96 4.25 9.85
N ILE A 44 10.34 4.39 11.02
CA ILE A 44 11.00 4.82 12.25
C ILE A 44 11.73 3.63 12.89
N ALA A 45 11.05 2.50 13.03
CA ALA A 45 11.56 1.30 13.67
C ALA A 45 12.81 0.76 12.96
N ASP A 46 12.79 0.77 11.63
CA ASP A 46 13.88 0.23 10.81
C ASP A 46 14.91 1.30 10.43
N ARG A 47 14.65 2.58 10.76
CA ARG A 47 15.43 3.75 10.31
C ARG A 47 15.66 3.73 8.80
N ASP A 48 14.66 3.27 8.06
CA ASP A 48 14.70 3.05 6.63
C ASP A 48 13.63 3.94 5.96
N PRO A 49 14.02 4.99 5.22
CA PRO A 49 13.07 5.87 4.55
C PRO A 49 12.26 5.16 3.46
N THR A 50 12.65 3.94 3.06
CA THR A 50 11.95 3.12 2.06
C THR A 50 11.01 2.09 2.68
N ALA A 51 10.99 1.94 4.02
CA ALA A 51 10.18 0.95 4.74
C ALA A 51 8.69 1.34 4.84
N HIS A 52 8.12 1.72 3.70
CA HIS A 52 6.69 1.91 3.48
C HIS A 52 5.98 0.56 3.37
N ALA A 53 4.70 0.51 3.75
CA ALA A 53 3.88 -0.69 3.75
C ALA A 53 3.92 -1.42 2.39
N GLU A 54 3.81 -0.69 1.28
CA GLU A 54 3.80 -1.24 -0.08
C GLU A 54 5.14 -1.89 -0.43
N VAL A 55 6.25 -1.20 -0.16
CA VAL A 55 7.61 -1.71 -0.43
C VAL A 55 7.89 -2.96 0.40
N LEU A 56 7.52 -2.94 1.69
CA LEU A 56 7.69 -4.08 2.58
C LEU A 56 6.83 -5.28 2.13
N ALA A 57 5.58 -5.06 1.73
CA ALA A 57 4.71 -6.11 1.23
C ALA A 57 5.23 -6.70 -0.10
N ILE A 58 5.67 -5.85 -1.04
CA ILE A 58 6.28 -6.29 -2.31
C ILE A 58 7.51 -7.15 -2.05
N ARG A 59 8.41 -6.74 -1.14
CA ARG A 59 9.60 -7.52 -0.78
C ARG A 59 9.23 -8.89 -0.21
N LYS A 60 8.27 -8.94 0.72
CA LYS A 60 7.78 -10.21 1.30
C LYS A 60 7.18 -11.13 0.24
N ALA A 61 6.32 -10.60 -0.63
CA ALA A 61 5.71 -11.37 -1.71
C ALA A 61 6.74 -11.90 -2.71
N ALA A 62 7.73 -11.07 -3.07
CA ALA A 62 8.80 -11.47 -3.98
C ALA A 62 9.65 -12.60 -3.40
N THR A 63 10.00 -12.53 -2.12
CA THR A 63 10.68 -13.63 -1.41
C THR A 63 9.83 -14.89 -1.37
N MET A 64 8.54 -14.79 -1.05
CA MET A 64 7.63 -15.94 -0.98
C MET A 64 7.48 -16.65 -2.34
N LEU A 65 7.40 -15.88 -3.43
CA LEU A 65 7.24 -16.40 -4.78
C LEU A 65 8.56 -16.78 -5.46
N GLY A 66 9.71 -16.43 -4.86
CA GLY A 66 11.02 -16.59 -5.49
C GLY A 66 11.17 -15.80 -6.79
N SER A 67 10.48 -14.65 -6.92
CA SER A 67 10.49 -13.83 -8.14
C SER A 67 10.37 -12.34 -7.81
N GLU A 68 11.10 -11.52 -8.57
CA GLU A 68 11.00 -10.06 -8.56
C GLU A 68 9.74 -9.55 -9.27
N ARG A 69 9.07 -10.40 -10.07
CA ARG A 69 7.85 -10.08 -10.80
C ARG A 69 6.65 -10.74 -10.14
N LEU A 70 5.78 -9.90 -9.59
CA LEU A 70 4.53 -10.25 -8.93
C LEU A 70 3.35 -10.22 -9.92
N ALA A 71 3.57 -10.68 -11.15
CA ALA A 71 2.54 -10.70 -12.18
C ALA A 71 1.34 -11.53 -11.71
N GLY A 72 0.13 -11.00 -11.92
CA GLY A 72 -1.12 -11.62 -11.45
C GLY A 72 -1.47 -11.35 -9.99
N CYS A 73 -0.61 -10.65 -9.24
CA CYS A 73 -0.91 -10.23 -7.88
C CYS A 73 -1.66 -8.90 -7.86
N ASP A 74 -2.57 -8.75 -6.90
CA ASP A 74 -3.30 -7.53 -6.61
C ASP A 74 -2.78 -6.93 -5.28
N LEU A 75 -2.61 -5.62 -5.24
CA LEU A 75 -2.12 -4.90 -4.07
C LEU A 75 -3.23 -4.02 -3.49
N TYR A 76 -3.48 -4.14 -2.19
CA TYR A 76 -4.42 -3.31 -1.44
C TYR A 76 -3.66 -2.49 -0.41
N VAL A 77 -3.82 -1.18 -0.39
CA VAL A 77 -3.13 -0.28 0.56
C VAL A 77 -4.08 0.78 1.11
N THR A 78 -3.95 1.14 2.38
CA THR A 78 -4.91 2.04 3.04
C THR A 78 -4.78 3.51 2.60
N LEU A 79 -3.65 3.92 2.02
CA LEU A 79 -3.41 5.28 1.52
C LEU A 79 -2.91 5.21 0.08
N GLU A 80 -3.23 6.20 -0.73
CA GLU A 80 -2.68 6.36 -2.07
C GLU A 80 -1.14 6.27 -2.05
N PRO A 81 -0.54 5.39 -2.87
CA PRO A 81 0.91 5.24 -2.92
C PRO A 81 1.62 6.54 -3.33
N CYS A 82 2.73 6.84 -2.65
CA CYS A 82 3.64 7.91 -3.07
C CYS A 82 4.40 7.55 -4.35
N ALA A 83 5.16 8.50 -4.92
CA ALA A 83 5.93 8.29 -6.15
C ALA A 83 6.91 7.09 -6.08
N MET A 84 7.58 6.89 -4.93
CA MET A 84 8.47 5.75 -4.70
C MET A 84 7.70 4.42 -4.78
N CYS A 85 6.57 4.34 -4.08
CA CYS A 85 5.78 3.11 -4.02
C CYS A 85 5.11 2.82 -5.37
N ALA A 86 4.62 3.85 -6.07
CA ALA A 86 4.11 3.71 -7.44
C ALA A 86 5.18 3.15 -8.40
N GLY A 87 6.42 3.62 -8.31
CA GLY A 87 7.56 3.06 -9.04
C GLY A 87 7.81 1.58 -8.72
N ALA A 88 7.83 1.23 -7.42
CA ALA A 88 8.00 -0.15 -6.98
C ALA A 88 6.88 -1.08 -7.48
N ILE A 89 5.63 -0.62 -7.45
CA ILE A 89 4.45 -1.34 -7.97
C ILE A 89 4.59 -1.64 -9.47
N SER A 90 5.02 -0.63 -10.25
CA SER A 90 5.30 -0.79 -11.68
C SER A 90 6.43 -1.82 -11.93
N PHE A 91 7.56 -1.69 -11.24
CA PHE A 91 8.69 -2.61 -11.40
C PHE A 91 8.34 -4.05 -11.02
N ALA A 92 7.53 -4.23 -9.99
CA ALA A 92 7.04 -5.54 -9.54
C ALA A 92 5.96 -6.13 -10.47
N ARG A 93 5.45 -5.41 -11.48
CA ARG A 93 4.42 -5.89 -12.42
C ARG A 93 3.10 -6.29 -11.73
N ILE A 94 2.72 -5.57 -10.67
CA ILE A 94 1.44 -5.76 -9.99
C ILE A 94 0.30 -5.58 -11.00
N ARG A 95 -0.70 -6.48 -10.95
CA ARG A 95 -1.83 -6.47 -11.89
C ARG A 95 -2.80 -5.34 -11.56
N ARG A 96 -3.20 -5.23 -10.29
CA ARG A 96 -4.19 -4.27 -9.82
C ARG A 96 -3.75 -3.59 -8.53
N LEU A 97 -4.00 -2.30 -8.45
CA LEU A 97 -3.80 -1.49 -7.27
C LEU A 97 -5.16 -1.03 -6.74
N TYR A 98 -5.48 -1.42 -5.52
CA TYR A 98 -6.61 -0.91 -4.76
C TYR A 98 -6.07 -0.03 -3.64
N TYR A 99 -6.54 1.21 -3.53
CA TYR A 99 -6.15 2.05 -2.41
C TYR A 99 -7.34 2.68 -1.71
N GLY A 100 -7.17 2.96 -0.41
CA GLY A 100 -8.20 3.57 0.43
C GLY A 100 -8.27 5.08 0.27
N ALA A 101 -7.73 5.81 1.24
CA ALA A 101 -7.76 7.27 1.22
C ALA A 101 -6.86 7.83 0.12
N GLY A 102 -7.29 8.91 -0.54
CA GLY A 102 -6.41 9.70 -1.41
C GLY A 102 -5.37 10.50 -0.61
N ASP A 103 -4.25 10.84 -1.24
CA ASP A 103 -3.21 11.69 -0.64
C ASP A 103 -2.91 12.92 -1.52
N PRO A 104 -3.65 14.03 -1.32
CA PRO A 104 -3.41 15.28 -2.06
C PRO A 104 -2.02 15.89 -1.86
N LYS A 105 -1.28 15.50 -0.81
CA LYS A 105 0.02 16.07 -0.48
C LYS A 105 1.18 15.24 -1.03
N GLY A 106 1.10 13.92 -0.90
CA GLY A 106 2.19 12.99 -1.21
C GLY A 106 1.86 11.92 -2.26
N GLY A 107 0.61 11.85 -2.71
CA GLY A 107 0.12 10.85 -3.65
C GLY A 107 0.83 10.90 -5.00
N GLY A 108 1.28 9.74 -5.47
CA GLY A 108 1.97 9.55 -6.73
C GLY A 108 1.12 8.92 -7.82
N VAL A 109 -0.14 8.55 -7.55
CA VAL A 109 -1.00 7.79 -8.46
C VAL A 109 -2.03 8.68 -9.12
N ASP A 110 -2.95 9.27 -8.33
CA ASP A 110 -4.04 10.14 -8.77
C ASP A 110 -3.83 11.60 -8.37
N HIS A 111 -2.90 11.89 -7.46
CA HIS A 111 -2.43 13.24 -7.18
C HIS A 111 -1.02 13.46 -7.76
N GLY A 112 -0.23 14.38 -7.18
CA GLY A 112 1.18 14.60 -7.48
C GLY A 112 1.63 14.32 -8.92
N GLY A 113 2.64 13.46 -9.07
CA GLY A 113 3.29 13.17 -10.35
C GLY A 113 2.57 12.18 -11.27
N ARG A 114 1.44 11.61 -10.85
CA ARG A 114 0.62 10.64 -11.63
C ARG A 114 1.46 9.60 -12.37
N PHE A 115 2.30 8.87 -11.63
CA PHE A 115 3.40 8.06 -12.15
C PHE A 115 3.00 7.09 -13.27
N PHE A 116 1.85 6.43 -13.15
CA PHE A 116 1.41 5.44 -14.15
C PHE A 116 0.98 6.04 -15.50
N SER A 117 0.75 7.36 -15.57
CA SER A 117 0.49 8.07 -16.82
C SER A 117 1.76 8.56 -17.53
N GLN A 118 2.93 8.41 -16.91
CA GLN A 118 4.19 8.90 -17.45
C GLN A 118 4.64 8.02 -18.63
N PRO A 119 5.18 8.59 -19.73
CA PRO A 119 5.70 7.81 -20.86
C PRO A 119 6.83 6.85 -20.51
N THR A 120 7.55 7.13 -19.40
CA THR A 120 8.63 6.30 -18.88
C THR A 120 8.14 5.14 -18.00
N CYS A 121 6.83 5.04 -17.76
CA CYS A 121 6.25 3.94 -17.01
C CYS A 121 6.10 2.70 -17.90
N HIS A 122 6.90 1.67 -17.63
CA HIS A 122 6.89 0.42 -18.41
C HIS A 122 5.80 -0.57 -18.00
N HIS A 123 5.07 -0.30 -16.91
CA HIS A 123 3.96 -1.11 -16.41
C HIS A 123 2.98 -0.24 -15.60
N ALA A 124 1.73 -0.15 -16.05
CA ALA A 124 0.67 0.48 -15.29
C ALA A 124 -0.30 -0.60 -14.79
N PRO A 125 -0.55 -0.74 -13.47
CA PRO A 125 -1.62 -1.59 -12.96
C PRO A 125 -2.99 -0.99 -13.29
N GLU A 126 -4.05 -1.80 -13.25
CA GLU A 126 -5.41 -1.27 -13.14
C GLU A 126 -5.58 -0.63 -11.75
N VAL A 127 -6.04 0.62 -11.68
CA VAL A 127 -6.17 1.38 -10.42
C VAL A 127 -7.62 1.48 -9.98
N TYR A 128 -7.88 1.14 -8.72
CA TYR A 128 -9.18 1.20 -8.06
C TYR A 128 -9.06 2.06 -6.79
N PRO A 129 -9.41 3.35 -6.86
CA PRO A 129 -9.33 4.25 -5.72
C PRO A 129 -10.50 4.03 -4.74
N SER A 130 -10.41 4.68 -3.58
CA SER A 130 -11.51 4.81 -2.60
C SER A 130 -12.03 3.51 -1.97
N VAL A 131 -11.25 2.43 -1.96
CA VAL A 131 -11.64 1.16 -1.30
C VAL A 131 -11.41 1.25 0.21
N GLY A 132 -12.46 1.30 1.02
CA GLY A 132 -12.31 1.50 2.47
C GLY A 132 -11.76 2.89 2.83
N GLU A 133 -12.11 3.90 2.02
CA GLU A 133 -11.63 5.28 2.16
C GLU A 133 -11.97 5.90 3.52
N ALA A 134 -13.20 5.70 4.00
CA ALA A 134 -13.68 6.34 5.22
C ALA A 134 -12.87 5.89 6.44
N GLU A 135 -12.66 4.59 6.57
CA GLU A 135 -11.88 3.95 7.64
C GLU A 135 -10.41 4.36 7.56
N SER A 136 -9.84 4.33 6.36
CA SER A 136 -8.44 4.70 6.13
C SER A 136 -8.17 6.17 6.47
N ALA A 137 -9.06 7.06 6.03
CA ALA A 137 -8.96 8.48 6.31
C ALA A 137 -9.16 8.80 7.80
N ALA A 138 -10.08 8.11 8.47
CA ALA A 138 -10.31 8.26 9.90
C ALA A 138 -9.06 7.89 10.71
N MET A 139 -8.41 6.78 10.37
CA MET A 139 -7.20 6.31 11.06
C MET A 139 -6.04 7.30 10.94
N LEU A 140 -5.79 7.85 9.74
CA LEU A 140 -4.76 8.87 9.53
C LEU A 140 -5.05 10.16 10.31
N ARG A 141 -6.31 10.63 10.30
CA ARG A 141 -6.72 11.83 11.03
C ARG A 141 -6.52 11.66 12.53
N GLU A 142 -6.92 10.51 13.07
CA GLU A 142 -6.77 10.21 14.50
C GLU A 142 -5.30 10.20 14.92
N PHE A 143 -4.45 9.51 14.16
CA PHE A 143 -3.03 9.41 14.45
C PHE A 143 -2.34 10.77 14.51
N PHE A 144 -2.61 11.66 13.56
CA PHE A 144 -2.02 12.99 13.55
C PHE A 144 -2.67 13.95 14.55
N ARG A 145 -3.92 13.72 14.97
CA ARG A 145 -4.58 14.53 16.01
C ARG A 145 -3.88 14.41 17.36
N VAL A 146 -3.49 13.20 17.74
CA VAL A 146 -2.83 12.90 19.03
C VAL A 146 -1.37 13.39 19.07
N ARG A 147 -0.78 13.73 17.91
CA ARG A 147 0.64 14.13 17.77
C ARG A 147 0.85 15.60 17.41
N ARG A 148 -0.19 16.43 17.50
CA ARG A 148 -0.11 17.89 17.30
C ARG A 148 0.07 18.63 18.61
#